data_AF-A0A956YAP7-F1
#
_entry.id   AF-A0A956YAP7-F1
#
_cell.length_a   1.000
_cell.length_b   1.000
_cell.length_c   1.000
_cell.angle_alpha   90.00
_cell.angle_beta   90.00
_cell.angle_gamma   90.00
#
_symmetry.space_group_name_H-M   'P 1'
#
loop_
_entity.id
_entity.type
_entity.pdbx_description
1 polymer ?
#
loop_
_entity_poly.entity_id
_entity_poly.type
_entity_poly.pdbx_seq_one_letter_code
_entity_poly.pdbx_strand_id
1 'polypeptide(L)'
;FQGLRVPPNLLTLVYLVALSTVSTVLPIFTMNLGIKLVGPAPASIVSAIEPLLSMMVALIFLGEIILPVQWLGAAAIVAGVIILQAVPTRKRAAPAQA
;
A
#
# COMPACT_ATOMS: atom_id res chain seq x y z
N PHE A 1 -11.06 29.95 15.06
CA PHE A 1 -11.47 28.54 14.88
C PHE A 1 -12.89 28.51 14.34
N GLN A 2 -13.04 28.46 13.01
CA GLN A 2 -14.35 28.38 12.36
C GLN A 2 -15.01 27.05 12.79
N GLY A 3 -16.25 27.14 13.28
CA GLY A 3 -16.93 26.07 14.01
C GLY A 3 -16.89 24.73 13.30
N LEU A 4 -16.75 23.66 14.09
CA LEU A 4 -16.85 22.27 13.65
C LEU A 4 -18.21 22.09 12.96
N ARG A 5 -18.25 22.17 11.64
CA ARG A 5 -19.48 21.95 10.85
C ARG A 5 -19.67 20.46 10.70
N VAL A 6 -20.27 19.85 11.72
CA VAL A 6 -20.69 18.45 11.67
C VAL A 6 -21.79 18.36 10.60
N PRO A 7 -21.66 17.44 9.61
CA PRO A 7 -22.68 17.32 8.57
C PRO A 7 -24.03 16.98 9.23
N PRO A 8 -25.11 17.71 8.89
CA PRO A 8 -26.42 17.49 9.50
C PRO A 8 -27.08 16.18 9.05
N ASN A 9 -26.56 15.56 7.99
CA ASN A 9 -27.09 14.32 7.43
C ASN A 9 -26.36 13.10 8.00
N LEU A 10 -27.13 12.18 8.59
CA LEU A 10 -26.63 10.91 9.13
C LEU A 10 -25.93 10.07 8.05
N LEU A 11 -26.41 10.12 6.79
CA LEU A 11 -25.78 9.40 5.68
C LEU A 11 -24.37 9.90 5.37
N THR A 12 -24.13 11.22 5.44
CA THR A 12 -22.80 11.79 5.23
C THR A 12 -21.84 11.33 6.33
N LEU A 13 -22.31 11.28 7.58
CA LEU A 13 -21.51 10.77 8.69
C LEU A 13 -21.18 9.28 8.50
N VAL A 14 -22.14 8.46 8.06
CA VAL A 14 -21.91 7.06 7.71
C VAL A 14 -20.87 6.92 6.60
N TYR A 15 -20.96 7.71 5.52
CA TYR A 15 -19.97 7.67 4.44
C TYR A 15 -18.57 8.09 4.91
N LEU A 16 -18.45 9.10 5.77
CA LEU A 16 -17.16 9.51 6.32
C LEU A 16 -16.54 8.42 7.19
N VAL A 17 -17.33 7.81 8.08
CA VAL A 17 -16.88 6.69 8.92
C VAL A 17 -16.52 5.47 8.09
N ALA A 18 -17.31 5.15 7.07
CA ALA A 18 -17.02 4.06 6.15
C ALA A 18 -15.70 4.31 5.40
N LEU A 19 -15.53 5.51 4.83
CA LEU A 19 -14.32 5.88 4.09
C LEU A 19 -13.09 5.85 4.99
N SER A 20 -13.13 6.44 6.18
CA SER A 20 -12.01 6.44 7.11
C SER A 20 -11.66 5.03 7.58
N THR A 21 -12.66 4.19 7.82
CA THR A 21 -12.43 2.82 8.30
C THR A 21 -11.85 1.95 7.19
N VAL A 22 -12.45 1.97 6.00
CA VAL A 22 -12.06 1.12 4.86
C VAL A 22 -10.77 1.60 4.22
N SER A 23 -10.54 2.91 4.09
CA SER A 23 -9.36 3.46 3.42
C SER A 23 -8.17 3.69 4.34
N THR A 24 -8.33 3.65 5.66
CA THR A 24 -7.23 3.97 6.61
C THR A 24 -7.10 2.94 7.72
N VAL A 25 -8.14 2.77 8.54
CA VAL A 25 -8.04 1.88 9.72
C VAL A 25 -7.74 0.46 9.27
N LEU A 26 -8.59 -0.10 8.41
CA LEU A 26 -8.45 -1.49 7.97
C LEU A 26 -7.11 -1.74 7.25
N PRO A 27 -6.67 -0.93 6.27
CA PRO A 27 -5.37 -1.11 5.62
C PRO A 27 -4.20 -1.09 6.60
N ILE A 28 -4.16 -0.13 7.54
CA ILE A 28 -3.07 -0.01 8.52
C ILE A 28 -3.02 -1.23 9.44
N PHE A 29 -4.17 -1.68 9.94
CA PHE A 29 -4.21 -2.87 10.80
C PHE A 29 -3.79 -4.12 10.04
N THR A 30 -4.28 -4.29 8.80
CA THR A 30 -3.97 -5.46 7.97
C THR A 30 -2.50 -5.48 7.58
N MET A 31 -1.91 -4.33 7.24
CA MET A 31 -0.50 -4.20 6.93
C MET A 31 0.37 -4.54 8.14
N ASN A 32 0.05 -4.01 9.32
CA ASN A 32 0.78 -4.33 10.54
C ASN A 32 0.68 -5.81 10.92
N LEU A 33 -0.49 -6.43 10.74
CA LEU A 33 -0.66 -7.87 10.91
C LEU A 33 0.16 -8.66 9.88
N GLY A 34 0.15 -8.26 8.61
CA GLY A 34 0.97 -8.85 7.56
C GLY A 34 2.46 -8.83 7.91
N ILE A 35 2.98 -7.66 8.33
CA ILE A 35 4.36 -7.53 8.80
C ILE A 35 4.66 -8.47 9.98
N LYS A 36 3.74 -8.61 10.94
CA LYS A 36 3.91 -9.54 12.08
C LYS A 36 3.92 -11.02 11.63
N LEU A 37 3.14 -11.38 10.62
CA LEU A 37 3.00 -12.75 10.14
C LEU A 37 4.16 -13.20 9.24
N VAL A 38 4.59 -12.36 8.30
CA VAL A 38 5.62 -12.73 7.29
C VAL A 38 6.96 -12.03 7.49
N GLY A 39 7.02 -11.02 8.35
CA GLY A 39 8.20 -10.20 8.58
C GLY A 39 8.32 -8.99 7.64
N PRO A 40 9.21 -8.02 7.95
CA PRO A 40 9.27 -6.74 7.24
C PRO A 40 9.73 -6.84 5.78
N ALA A 41 10.63 -7.78 5.46
CA ALA A 41 11.19 -7.91 4.11
C ALA A 41 10.14 -8.34 3.06
N PRO A 42 9.42 -9.47 3.24
CA PRO A 42 8.37 -9.86 2.30
C PRO A 42 7.18 -8.88 2.31
N ALA A 43 6.85 -8.26 3.45
CA ALA A 43 5.83 -7.22 3.50
C ALA A 43 6.20 -6.00 2.64
N SER A 44 7.47 -5.57 2.66
CA SER A 44 7.97 -4.47 1.80
C SER A 44 7.86 -4.81 0.31
N ILE A 45 8.14 -6.06 -0.06
CA ILE A 45 7.98 -6.54 -1.44
C ILE A 45 6.52 -6.48 -1.89
N VAL A 46 5.58 -6.88 -1.03
CA VAL A 46 4.13 -6.77 -1.32
C VAL A 46 3.72 -5.30 -1.51
N SER A 47 4.21 -4.39 -0.66
CA SER A 47 3.94 -2.95 -0.80
C SER A 47 4.53 -2.35 -2.09
N ALA A 48 5.64 -2.88 -2.60
CA ALA A 48 6.19 -2.41 -3.87
C ALA A 48 5.25 -2.68 -5.06
N ILE A 49 4.31 -3.62 -4.95
CA ILE A 49 3.31 -3.92 -5.98
C ILE A 49 2.10 -2.98 -5.90
N GLU A 50 1.94 -2.23 -4.79
CA GLU A 50 0.82 -1.30 -4.58
C GLU A 50 0.60 -0.32 -5.75
N PRO A 51 1.62 0.33 -6.34
CA PRO A 51 1.40 1.26 -7.44
C PRO A 51 0.85 0.58 -8.71
N LEU A 52 1.19 -0.69 -8.95
CA LEU A 52 0.62 -1.48 -10.04
C LEU A 52 -0.86 -1.74 -9.79
N LEU A 53 -1.22 -2.09 -8.55
CA LEU A 53 -2.60 -2.29 -8.14
C LEU A 53 -3.41 -1.00 -8.28
N SER A 54 -2.87 0.14 -7.82
CA SER A 54 -3.48 1.45 -7.97
C SER A 54 -3.71 1.80 -9.44
N MET A 55 -2.72 1.53 -10.31
CA MET A 55 -2.86 1.74 -11.75
C MET A 55 -3.98 0.88 -12.35
N MET A 56 -4.09 -0.40 -11.96
CA MET A 56 -5.17 -1.28 -12.42
C MET A 56 -6.54 -0.81 -11.93
N VAL A 57 -6.64 -0.36 -10.68
CA VAL A 57 -7.88 0.18 -10.11
C VAL A 57 -8.30 1.44 -10.86
N ALA A 58 -7.38 2.36 -11.15
CA ALA A 58 -7.66 3.57 -11.92
C ALA A 58 -8.19 3.24 -13.34
N LEU A 59 -7.56 2.28 -14.02
CA LEU A 59 -8.01 1.81 -15.33
C LEU A 59 -9.43 1.20 -15.28
N ILE A 60 -9.71 0.33 -14.30
CA ILE A 60 -10.96 -0.43 -14.23
C ILE A 60 -12.13 0.40 -13.70
N PHE A 61 -11.92 1.14 -12.61
CA PHE A 61 -13.00 1.85 -11.91
C PHE A 61 -13.17 3.30 -12.37
N LEU A 62 -12.07 3.94 -12.76
CA LEU A 62 -12.08 5.34 -13.20
C LEU A 62 -12.11 5.47 -14.72
N GLY A 63 -11.78 4.40 -15.46
CA GLY A 63 -11.73 4.41 -16.92
C GLY A 63 -10.55 5.22 -17.46
N GLU A 64 -9.50 5.42 -16.68
CA GLU A 64 -8.34 6.19 -17.08
C GLU A 64 -7.51 5.49 -18.16
N ILE A 65 -7.07 6.25 -19.17
CA ILE A 65 -6.17 5.74 -20.20
C ILE A 65 -4.76 5.74 -19.64
N ILE A 66 -4.15 4.55 -19.58
CA ILE A 66 -2.77 4.41 -19.14
C ILE A 66 -1.80 4.82 -20.25
N LEU A 67 -0.98 5.83 -19.97
CA LEU A 67 0.06 6.31 -20.88
C LEU A 67 1.21 5.29 -21.01
N PRO A 68 1.90 5.27 -22.16
CA PRO A 68 3.10 4.42 -22.35
C PRO A 68 4.17 4.59 -21.26
N VAL A 69 4.34 5.81 -20.74
CA VAL A 69 5.31 6.08 -19.66
C VAL A 69 4.93 5.40 -18.32
N GLN A 70 3.63 5.23 -18.05
CA GLN A 70 3.18 4.52 -16.85
C GLN A 70 3.49 3.03 -16.95
N TRP A 71 3.41 2.45 -18.16
CA TRP A 71 3.87 1.07 -18.41
C TRP A 71 5.36 0.89 -18.19
N LEU A 72 6.19 1.90 -18.52
CA LEU A 72 7.62 1.87 -18.18
C LEU A 72 7.85 1.90 -16.66
N GLY A 73 7.10 2.74 -15.94
CA GLY A 73 7.11 2.75 -14.48
C GLY A 73 6.69 1.41 -13.88
N ALA A 74 5.61 0.81 -14.42
CA ALA A 74 5.13 -0.52 -14.03
C ALA A 74 6.22 -1.60 -14.24
N ALA A 75 6.87 -1.60 -15.40
CA ALA A 75 7.97 -2.53 -15.70
C ALA A 75 9.16 -2.34 -14.74
N ALA A 76 9.51 -1.09 -14.41
CA ALA A 76 10.58 -0.79 -13.46
C ALA A 76 10.27 -1.31 -12.05
N ILE A 77 9.02 -1.18 -11.59
CA ILE A 77 8.57 -1.73 -10.30
C ILE A 77 8.73 -3.26 -10.28
N VAL A 78 8.23 -3.95 -11.31
CA VAL A 78 8.35 -5.41 -11.42
C VAL A 78 9.81 -5.86 -11.42
N ALA A 79 10.67 -5.18 -12.19
CA ALA A 79 12.09 -5.46 -12.21
C ALA A 79 12.73 -5.29 -10.83
N GLY A 80 12.41 -4.20 -10.12
CA GLY A 80 12.89 -3.95 -8.76
C GLY A 80 12.47 -5.05 -7.77
N VAL A 81 11.21 -5.49 -7.83
CA VAL A 81 10.71 -6.61 -7.00
C VAL A 81 11.45 -7.91 -7.30
N ILE A 82 11.67 -8.24 -8.57
CA ILE A 82 12.40 -9.44 -8.98
C ILE A 82 13.85 -9.39 -8.45
N ILE A 83 14.52 -8.24 -8.58
CA ILE A 83 15.88 -8.05 -8.07
C ILE A 83 15.92 -8.24 -6.55
N LEU A 84 15.00 -7.61 -5.81
CA LEU A 84 14.95 -7.74 -4.35
C LEU A 84 14.72 -9.17 -3.87
N GLN A 85 13.90 -9.95 -4.60
CA GLN A 85 13.66 -11.36 -4.29
C GLN A 85 14.84 -12.27 -4.68
N ALA A 86 15.58 -11.91 -5.74
CA ALA A 86 16.72 -12.70 -6.21
C ALA A 86 17.98 -12.50 -5.36
N VAL A 87 18.11 -11.38 -4.64
CA VAL A 87 19.26 -11.11 -3.78
C VAL A 87 19.11 -11.88 -2.46
N PRO A 88 19.99 -12.84 -2.13
CA PRO A 88 19.94 -13.54 -0.85
C PRO A 88 20.15 -12.55 0.28
N THR A 89 19.16 -12.41 1.16
CA THR A 89 19.29 -11.59 2.36
C THR A 89 20.42 -12.17 3.21
N ARG A 90 21.62 -11.56 3.14
CA ARG A 90 22.73 -11.90 4.06
C ARG A 90 22.17 -11.73 5.47
N LYS A 91 22.03 -12.84 6.21
CA LYS A 91 21.77 -12.78 7.65
C LYS A 91 22.86 -11.88 8.23
N ARG A 92 22.47 -10.67 8.66
CA ARG A 92 23.33 -9.79 9.44
C ARG A 92 23.69 -10.57 10.68
N ALA A 93 24.90 -11.13 10.72
CA ALA A 93 25.43 -11.79 11.90
C ALA A 93 25.30 -10.79 13.05
N ALA A 94 24.52 -11.16 14.06
CA ALA A 94 24.44 -10.35 15.28
C ALA A 94 25.87 -10.15 15.80
N PRO A 95 26.26 -8.94 16.22
CA PRO A 95 27.54 -8.78 16.90
C PRO A 95 27.51 -9.70 18.11
N ALA A 96 28.47 -10.63 18.19
CA ALA A 96 28.74 -11.36 19.40
C ALA A 96 29.00 -10.32 20.49
N GLN A 97 28.03 -10.10 21.36
CA GLN A 97 28.19 -9.30 22.56
C GLN A 97 29.13 -10.11 23.46
N ALA A 98 30.34 -9.59 23.62
CA ALA A 98 31.38 -10.07 24.51
C ALA A 98 31.15 -9.59 25.94
#